data_AF-A0A7K1UMJ7-F1
#
_entry.id   AF-A0A7K1UMJ7-F1
#
_cell.length_a   1.000
_cell.length_b   1.000
_cell.length_c   1.000
_cell.angle_alpha   90.00
_cell.angle_beta   90.00
_cell.angle_gamma   90.00
#
_symmetry.space_group_name_H-M   'P 1'
#
loop_
_entity.id
_entity.type
_entity.pdbx_description
1 polymer ?
#
loop_
_entity_poly.entity_id
_entity_poly.type
_entity_poly.pdbx_seq_one_letter_code
_entity_poly.pdbx_strand_id
1 'polypeptide(L)'
;MGTQPRLSAQEGGVSFPGQLTLGAIPGAAPDKWVRRWRERFPAISLRVVYYDDAGAPERLIAGTVDISYHRSREGLQLPEEGLFHRVRLYTEQAVVCAARDHCVAAAEDSVDVAELFDEPFLDPRGMVSEPADPHRPLAGEELARAERIALEVVASGAGLLVMPHSVARSLSRKDVVTRVLDQAPGYDVSLLWLRERDSEQIQEFIGVARGRRAQSPRSAVSSADIQHSADVQHSADARRKEPARRPQARGGARGGQRQGGATRRRPRGGGRGGSGRR
;
A
#
# COMPACT_ATOMS: atom_id res chain seq x y z
N MET A 1 25.84 -37.78 42.59
CA MET A 1 24.55 -37.49 41.92
C MET A 1 24.21 -36.04 42.17
N GLY A 2 24.64 -35.15 41.28
CA GLY A 2 24.36 -33.71 41.35
C GLY A 2 23.59 -33.31 40.10
N THR A 3 22.31 -33.02 40.28
CA THR A 3 21.34 -32.68 39.24
C THR A 3 21.73 -31.35 38.58
N GLN A 4 22.08 -31.39 37.30
CA GLN A 4 22.24 -30.16 36.52
C GLN A 4 20.86 -29.56 36.18
N PRO A 5 20.66 -28.25 36.30
CA PRO A 5 19.45 -27.61 35.81
C PRO A 5 19.48 -27.53 34.29
N ARG A 6 18.35 -27.93 33.68
CA ARG A 6 18.09 -27.83 32.24
C ARG A 6 18.22 -26.37 31.79
N LEU A 7 19.10 -26.13 30.81
CA LEU A 7 19.08 -24.94 29.97
C LEU A 7 17.76 -24.94 29.19
N SER A 8 16.83 -24.07 29.58
CA SER A 8 15.64 -23.75 28.80
C SER A 8 16.08 -23.10 27.50
N ALA A 9 15.66 -23.69 26.37
CA ALA A 9 15.85 -23.13 25.04
C ALA A 9 15.22 -21.73 24.97
N GLN A 10 16.05 -20.74 24.69
CA GLN A 10 15.62 -19.38 24.38
C GLN A 10 15.24 -19.37 22.90
N GLU A 11 13.94 -19.25 22.62
CA GLU A 11 13.42 -19.04 21.26
C GLU A 11 14.07 -17.76 20.68
N GLY A 12 14.86 -17.94 19.61
CA GLY A 12 15.57 -16.86 18.93
C GLY A 12 14.62 -15.96 18.15
N GLY A 13 14.00 -15.00 18.84
CA GLY A 13 13.44 -13.82 18.19
C GLY A 13 14.58 -12.96 17.67
N VAL A 14 14.58 -12.67 16.36
CA VAL A 14 15.56 -11.75 15.78
C VAL A 14 15.37 -10.37 16.42
N SER A 15 16.32 -9.96 17.25
CA SER A 15 16.34 -8.64 17.89
C SER A 15 17.02 -7.66 16.95
N PHE A 16 16.28 -6.65 16.52
CA PHE A 16 16.78 -5.61 15.64
C PHE A 16 16.89 -4.29 16.41
N PRO A 17 18.03 -3.99 17.06
CA PRO A 17 18.30 -2.63 17.47
C PRO A 17 18.57 -1.79 16.21
N GLY A 18 17.80 -0.73 15.98
CA GLY A 18 18.09 0.17 14.86
C GLY A 18 16.99 1.14 14.46
N GLN A 19 17.39 2.09 13.63
CA GLN A 19 16.53 2.97 12.85
C GLN A 19 16.77 2.65 11.37
N LEU A 20 15.69 2.58 10.59
CA LEU A 20 15.72 2.49 9.14
C LEU A 20 15.23 3.82 8.56
N THR A 21 15.95 4.39 7.61
CA THR A 21 15.64 5.67 6.98
C THR A 21 15.26 5.48 5.52
N LEU A 22 14.03 5.87 5.18
CA LEU A 22 13.48 5.87 3.83
C LEU A 22 13.49 7.28 3.24
N GLY A 23 14.22 7.48 2.14
CA GLY A 23 14.12 8.68 1.30
C GLY A 23 12.89 8.59 0.40
N ALA A 24 11.90 9.45 0.62
CA ALA A 24 10.69 9.60 -0.17
C ALA A 24 10.77 10.81 -1.11
N ILE A 25 9.97 10.78 -2.18
CA ILE A 25 9.95 11.76 -3.26
C ILE A 25 8.56 12.38 -3.42
N PRO A 26 8.40 13.50 -4.16
CA PRO A 26 7.08 14.10 -4.39
C PRO A 26 6.11 13.14 -5.06
N GLY A 27 4.86 13.13 -4.58
CA GLY A 27 3.82 12.21 -5.04
C GLY A 27 3.92 10.78 -4.48
N ALA A 28 4.99 10.42 -3.76
CA ALA A 28 5.05 9.14 -3.06
C ALA A 28 4.13 9.11 -1.83
N ALA A 29 3.55 7.93 -1.53
CA ALA A 29 2.65 7.73 -0.40
C ALA A 29 3.07 6.50 0.43
N PRO A 30 4.14 6.60 1.25
CA PRO A 30 4.69 5.47 2.00
C PRO A 30 3.86 5.09 3.25
N ASP A 31 2.80 5.83 3.59
CA ASP A 31 2.04 5.67 4.84
C ASP A 31 1.56 4.23 5.10
N LYS A 32 1.14 3.54 4.03
CA LYS A 32 0.72 2.13 4.14
C LYS A 32 1.89 1.22 4.56
N TRP A 33 3.09 1.48 4.06
CA TRP A 33 4.28 0.74 4.43
C TRP A 33 4.74 1.11 5.84
N VAL A 34 4.71 2.40 6.19
CA VAL A 34 5.05 2.88 7.54
C VAL A 34 4.16 2.24 8.59
N ARG A 35 2.85 2.22 8.34
CA ARG A 35 1.89 1.58 9.23
C ARG A 35 2.18 0.08 9.40
N ARG A 36 2.30 -0.66 8.30
CA ARG A 36 2.59 -2.11 8.33
C ARG A 36 3.93 -2.42 8.99
N TRP A 37 4.94 -1.58 8.77
CA TRP A 37 6.25 -1.71 9.40
C TRP A 37 6.15 -1.56 10.91
N ARG A 38 5.50 -0.49 11.39
CA ARG A 38 5.31 -0.25 12.82
C ARG A 38 4.50 -1.36 13.51
N GLU A 39 3.48 -1.89 12.83
CA GLU A 39 2.67 -3.02 13.32
C GLU A 39 3.50 -4.31 13.44
N ARG A 40 4.42 -4.57 12.49
CA ARG A 40 5.19 -5.82 12.43
C ARG A 40 6.51 -5.77 13.21
N PHE A 41 7.16 -4.62 13.25
CA PHE A 41 8.49 -4.41 13.83
C PHE A 41 8.51 -3.19 14.75
N PRO A 42 7.75 -3.20 15.87
CA PRO A 42 7.61 -2.04 16.75
C PRO A 42 8.93 -1.61 17.41
N ALA A 43 9.91 -2.50 17.51
CA ALA A 43 11.23 -2.21 18.07
C ALA A 43 12.16 -1.45 17.10
N ILE A 44 11.84 -1.42 15.79
CA ILE A 44 12.67 -0.77 14.77
C ILE A 44 11.97 0.48 14.27
N SER A 45 12.56 1.64 14.55
CA SER A 45 11.99 2.90 14.05
C SER A 45 12.18 3.02 12.54
N LEU A 46 11.11 3.35 11.82
CA LEU A 46 11.19 3.72 10.41
C LEU A 46 11.01 5.23 10.27
N ARG A 47 12.06 5.92 9.87
CA ARG A 47 12.07 7.36 9.58
C ARG A 47 11.83 7.58 8.09
N VAL A 48 10.84 8.39 7.74
CA VAL A 48 10.60 8.81 6.35
C VAL A 48 11.07 10.26 6.20
N VAL A 49 11.87 10.51 5.17
CA VAL A 49 12.48 11.81 4.90
C VAL A 49 12.22 12.16 3.45
N TYR A 50 11.71 13.36 3.19
CA TYR A 50 11.37 13.77 1.84
C TYR A 50 12.51 14.55 1.18
N TYR A 51 12.71 14.27 -0.10
CA TYR A 51 13.64 14.93 -1.01
C TYR A 51 12.94 15.13 -2.36
N ASP A 52 13.54 15.89 -3.26
CA ASP A 52 13.13 15.88 -4.67
C ASP A 52 13.64 14.62 -5.39
N ASP A 53 13.18 14.40 -6.63
CA ASP A 53 13.46 13.17 -7.40
C ASP A 53 14.97 12.92 -7.62
N ALA A 54 15.77 13.98 -7.70
CA ALA A 54 17.22 13.91 -7.90
C ALA A 54 17.97 13.52 -6.61
N GLY A 55 19.20 13.01 -6.76
CA GLY A 55 20.12 12.80 -5.62
C GLY A 55 19.99 11.45 -4.90
N ALA A 56 19.19 10.51 -5.40
CA ALA A 56 18.97 9.24 -4.70
C ALA A 56 20.24 8.37 -4.58
N PRO A 57 21.04 8.15 -5.66
CA PRO A 57 22.34 7.46 -5.55
C PRO A 57 23.28 8.14 -4.55
N GLU A 58 23.40 9.46 -4.58
CA GLU A 58 24.28 10.27 -3.74
C GLU A 58 23.93 10.09 -2.26
N ARG A 59 22.64 10.19 -1.92
CA ARG A 59 22.15 9.95 -0.55
C ARG A 59 22.43 8.53 -0.05
N LEU A 60 22.30 7.53 -0.93
CA LEU A 60 22.55 6.14 -0.58
C LEU A 60 24.04 5.90 -0.32
N ILE A 61 24.91 6.37 -1.23
CA ILE A 61 26.38 6.27 -1.11
C ILE A 61 26.84 6.92 0.20
N ALA A 62 26.37 8.14 0.48
CA ALA A 62 26.71 8.87 1.70
C ALA A 62 26.08 8.28 2.98
N GLY A 63 25.10 7.37 2.88
CA GLY A 63 24.36 6.84 4.02
C GLY A 63 23.40 7.84 4.68
N THR A 64 22.98 8.88 3.96
CA THR A 64 21.95 9.81 4.42
C THR A 64 20.58 9.11 4.53
N VAL A 65 20.37 8.09 3.70
CA VAL A 65 19.21 7.19 3.77
C VAL A 65 19.68 5.75 3.55
N ASP A 66 18.93 4.79 4.09
CA ASP A 66 19.21 3.36 3.92
C ASP A 66 18.54 2.82 2.65
N ILE A 67 17.35 3.34 2.35
CA ILE A 67 16.53 2.99 1.19
C ILE A 67 16.02 4.27 0.58
N SER A 68 16.02 4.39 -0.74
CA SER A 68 15.47 5.56 -1.44
C SER A 68 14.44 5.14 -2.47
N TYR A 69 13.35 5.90 -2.56
CA TYR A 69 12.61 5.98 -3.81
C TYR A 69 13.52 6.54 -4.90
N HIS A 70 13.34 6.03 -6.11
CA HIS A 70 13.98 6.51 -7.32
C HIS A 70 12.96 6.48 -8.45
N ARG A 71 12.84 7.60 -9.16
CA ARG A 71 11.98 7.74 -10.33
C ARG A 71 12.86 8.02 -11.55
N SER A 72 12.75 7.20 -12.58
CA SER A 72 13.40 7.41 -13.88
C SER A 72 12.39 7.38 -15.00
N ARG A 73 12.76 7.87 -16.19
CA ARG A 73 11.96 7.58 -17.39
C ARG A 73 11.88 6.08 -17.63
N GLU A 74 10.72 5.63 -18.10
CA GLU A 74 10.48 4.24 -18.46
C GLU A 74 11.54 3.76 -19.45
N GLY A 75 12.10 2.57 -19.19
CA GLY A 75 13.13 1.96 -20.04
C GLY A 75 14.54 2.53 -19.85
N LEU A 76 14.71 3.58 -19.05
CA LEU A 76 16.05 4.09 -18.72
C LEU A 76 16.71 3.20 -17.66
N GLN A 77 17.97 2.83 -17.90
CA GLN A 77 18.78 2.10 -16.93
C GLN A 77 19.24 3.05 -15.81
N LEU A 78 19.38 2.50 -14.60
CA LEU A 78 19.93 3.26 -13.48
C LEU A 78 21.44 3.43 -13.71
N PRO A 79 22.01 4.65 -13.52
CA PRO A 79 23.45 4.83 -13.49
C PRO A 79 24.08 3.93 -12.43
N GLU A 80 25.21 3.29 -12.75
CA GLU A 80 25.95 2.46 -11.78
C GLU A 80 25.12 1.30 -11.18
N GLU A 81 24.27 0.63 -12.00
CA GLU A 81 23.42 -0.50 -11.57
C GLU A 81 24.14 -1.60 -10.77
N GLY A 82 25.46 -1.73 -10.95
CA GLY A 82 26.31 -2.66 -10.22
C GLY A 82 26.44 -2.35 -8.72
N LEU A 83 26.15 -1.13 -8.27
CA LEU A 83 26.28 -0.72 -6.86
C LEU A 83 24.99 -0.88 -6.06
N PHE A 84 23.84 -0.84 -6.73
CA PHE A 84 22.54 -0.80 -6.07
C PHE A 84 21.75 -2.09 -6.31
N HIS A 85 21.03 -2.52 -5.28
CA HIS A 85 19.85 -3.33 -5.49
C HIS A 85 18.70 -2.43 -5.94
N ARG A 86 17.88 -2.94 -6.85
CA ARG A 86 16.72 -2.23 -7.38
C ARG A 86 15.49 -3.12 -7.36
N VAL A 87 14.39 -2.57 -6.87
CA VAL A 87 13.06 -3.17 -6.98
C VAL A 87 12.12 -2.18 -7.62
N ARG A 88 11.72 -2.45 -8.87
CA ARG A 88 10.63 -1.70 -9.51
C ARG A 88 9.32 -2.00 -8.79
N LEU A 89 8.59 -0.94 -8.46
CA LEU A 89 7.29 -1.02 -7.80
C LEU A 89 6.17 -0.98 -8.83
N TYR A 90 6.20 0.03 -9.71
CA TYR A 90 5.23 0.29 -10.76
C TYR A 90 5.82 1.26 -11.78
N THR A 91 5.16 1.35 -12.93
CA THR A 91 5.39 2.40 -13.93
C THR A 91 4.23 3.38 -13.85
N GLU A 92 4.56 4.65 -13.64
CA GLU A 92 3.61 5.74 -13.49
C GLU A 92 3.35 6.42 -14.84
N GLN A 93 2.11 6.74 -15.14
CA GLN A 93 1.77 7.47 -16.36
C GLN A 93 2.33 8.89 -16.32
N ALA A 94 2.80 9.35 -17.48
CA ALA A 94 3.08 10.75 -17.70
C ALA A 94 1.77 11.51 -17.94
N VAL A 95 1.71 12.74 -17.44
CA VAL A 95 0.59 13.65 -17.69
C VAL A 95 1.12 14.97 -18.20
N VAL A 96 0.33 15.60 -19.07
CA VAL A 96 0.52 16.99 -19.49
C VAL A 96 -0.33 17.89 -18.61
N CYS A 97 0.28 18.96 -18.13
CA CYS A 97 -0.36 20.06 -17.42
C CYS A 97 -0.44 21.27 -18.37
N ALA A 98 -1.63 21.85 -18.49
CA ALA A 98 -1.90 23.00 -19.35
C ALA A 98 -2.78 24.03 -18.61
N ALA A 99 -2.78 25.28 -19.06
CA ALA A 99 -3.73 26.28 -18.58
C ALA A 99 -5.18 25.79 -18.81
N ARG A 100 -6.11 26.21 -17.95
CA ARG A 100 -7.52 25.79 -18.03
C ARG A 100 -8.21 26.16 -19.35
N ASP A 101 -7.76 27.22 -20.01
CA ASP A 101 -8.25 27.72 -21.30
C ASP A 101 -7.45 27.19 -22.51
N HIS A 102 -6.44 26.35 -22.28
CA HIS A 102 -5.66 25.70 -23.34
C HIS A 102 -6.47 24.64 -24.10
N CYS A 103 -6.12 24.35 -25.35
CA CYS A 103 -6.80 23.35 -26.19
C CYS A 103 -6.82 21.93 -25.57
N VAL A 104 -5.79 21.59 -24.79
CA VAL A 104 -5.69 20.36 -23.97
C VAL A 104 -6.91 20.17 -23.05
N ALA A 105 -7.55 21.25 -22.60
CA ALA A 105 -8.75 21.17 -21.76
C ALA A 105 -9.95 20.57 -22.50
N ALA A 106 -9.97 20.60 -23.84
CA ALA A 106 -11.04 20.04 -24.66
C ALA A 106 -11.00 18.49 -24.72
N ALA A 107 -9.86 17.88 -24.44
CA ALA A 107 -9.76 16.43 -24.31
C ALA A 107 -10.47 15.97 -23.02
N GLU A 108 -11.10 14.80 -23.06
CA GLU A 108 -11.79 14.23 -21.89
C GLU A 108 -10.78 13.60 -20.90
N ASP A 109 -9.98 12.64 -21.36
CA ASP A 109 -9.09 11.84 -20.49
C ASP A 109 -7.61 11.96 -20.86
N SER A 110 -7.27 11.89 -22.14
CA SER A 110 -5.89 11.85 -22.64
C SER A 110 -5.67 12.69 -23.89
N VAL A 111 -4.40 13.00 -24.16
CA VAL A 111 -3.93 13.73 -25.35
C VAL A 111 -2.74 12.96 -25.92
N ASP A 112 -2.68 12.79 -27.24
CA ASP A 112 -1.53 12.19 -27.89
C ASP A 112 -0.35 13.18 -27.94
N VAL A 113 0.87 12.72 -27.66
CA VAL A 113 2.07 13.56 -27.74
C VAL A 113 2.27 14.21 -29.12
N ALA A 114 1.80 13.58 -30.19
CA ALA A 114 1.88 14.12 -31.55
C ALA A 114 1.03 15.38 -31.75
N GLU A 115 -0.05 15.55 -30.97
CA GLU A 115 -0.92 16.73 -31.03
C GLU A 115 -0.27 17.97 -30.38
N LEU A 116 0.81 17.78 -29.63
CA LEU A 116 1.49 18.83 -28.87
C LEU A 116 2.86 19.21 -29.45
N PHE A 117 3.16 18.79 -30.69
CA PHE A 117 4.51 18.97 -31.27
C PHE A 117 4.95 20.43 -31.38
N ASP A 118 4.02 21.35 -31.64
CA ASP A 118 4.30 22.78 -31.80
C ASP A 118 4.21 23.57 -30.47
N GLU A 119 3.88 22.90 -29.36
CA GLU A 119 3.68 23.55 -28.07
C GLU A 119 4.99 23.71 -27.29
N PRO A 120 5.20 24.85 -26.60
CA PRO A 120 6.39 25.03 -25.78
C PRO A 120 6.29 24.21 -24.49
N PHE A 121 7.28 23.35 -24.25
CA PHE A 121 7.38 22.59 -23.00
C PHE A 121 8.37 23.22 -22.03
N LEU A 122 7.92 23.32 -20.78
CA LEU A 122 8.70 23.82 -19.66
C LEU A 122 9.55 22.69 -19.07
N ASP A 123 10.81 22.99 -18.75
CA ASP A 123 11.68 22.14 -17.92
C ASP A 123 11.82 22.77 -16.52
N PRO A 124 11.20 22.17 -15.48
CA PRO A 124 11.32 22.64 -14.11
C PRO A 124 12.78 22.80 -13.64
N ARG A 125 13.70 21.96 -14.13
CA ARG A 125 15.12 21.98 -13.70
C ARG A 125 15.79 23.32 -14.00
N GLY A 126 15.37 24.00 -15.06
CA GLY A 126 15.88 25.32 -15.45
C GLY A 126 15.24 26.50 -14.71
N MET A 127 14.24 26.26 -13.86
CA MET A 127 13.48 27.34 -13.18
C MET A 127 14.02 27.70 -11.80
N VAL A 128 15.02 26.98 -11.32
CA VAL A 128 15.70 27.24 -10.05
C VAL A 128 17.18 27.51 -10.31
N SER A 129 17.74 28.54 -9.68
CA SER A 129 19.09 29.02 -9.98
C SER A 129 20.21 28.12 -9.49
N GLU A 130 19.97 27.29 -8.46
CA GLU A 130 20.94 26.35 -7.93
C GLU A 130 20.26 25.00 -7.64
N PRO A 131 20.92 23.87 -7.97
CA PRO A 131 20.45 22.57 -7.57
C PRO A 131 20.45 22.46 -6.05
N ALA A 132 19.37 21.94 -5.47
CA ALA A 132 19.28 21.71 -4.04
C ALA A 132 20.37 20.72 -3.59
N ASP A 133 20.92 20.92 -2.39
CA ASP A 133 21.77 19.92 -1.73
C ASP A 133 21.02 18.59 -1.67
N PRO A 134 21.52 17.52 -2.33
CA PRO A 134 20.83 16.24 -2.40
C PRO A 134 20.65 15.58 -1.02
N HIS A 135 21.41 15.99 0.00
CA HIS A 135 21.35 15.45 1.35
C HIS A 135 20.41 16.24 2.27
N ARG A 136 19.96 17.43 1.87
CA ARG A 136 19.07 18.27 2.67
C ARG A 136 17.62 17.79 2.54
N PRO A 137 16.96 17.38 3.64
CA PRO A 137 15.53 17.09 3.62
C PRO A 137 14.70 18.32 3.25
N LEU A 138 13.63 18.12 2.50
CA LEU A 138 12.70 19.15 2.06
C LEU A 138 11.30 18.92 2.65
N ALA A 139 10.54 20.00 2.81
CA ALA A 139 9.17 19.97 3.30
C ALA A 139 8.37 21.17 2.79
N GLY A 140 7.05 21.08 2.85
CA GLY A 140 6.15 22.19 2.53
C GLY A 140 6.37 22.72 1.12
N GLU A 141 6.58 24.03 1.01
CA GLU A 141 6.78 24.74 -0.27
C GLU A 141 8.16 24.51 -0.89
N GLU A 142 9.14 24.04 -0.11
CA GLU A 142 10.47 23.73 -0.64
C GLU A 142 10.48 22.41 -1.43
N LEU A 143 9.59 21.47 -1.09
CA LEU A 143 9.47 20.20 -1.79
C LEU A 143 8.79 20.40 -3.16
N ALA A 144 9.41 19.87 -4.22
CA ALA A 144 9.01 20.04 -5.62
C ALA A 144 8.89 21.52 -6.02
N ARG A 145 9.78 22.38 -5.51
CA ARG A 145 9.73 23.83 -5.74
C ARG A 145 9.81 24.18 -7.22
N ALA A 146 10.67 23.50 -7.97
CA ALA A 146 10.83 23.69 -9.40
C ALA A 146 9.51 23.41 -10.15
N GLU A 147 8.84 22.31 -9.84
CA GLU A 147 7.55 21.94 -10.44
C GLU A 147 6.44 22.91 -10.06
N ARG A 148 6.44 23.46 -8.83
CA ARG A 148 5.49 24.49 -8.40
C ARG A 148 5.64 25.77 -9.22
N ILE A 149 6.87 26.24 -9.41
CA ILE A 149 7.15 27.41 -10.24
C ILE A 149 6.72 27.15 -11.68
N ALA A 150 7.04 25.98 -12.22
CA ALA A 150 6.63 25.60 -13.57
C ALA A 150 5.10 25.60 -13.72
N LEU A 151 4.35 25.10 -12.73
CA LEU A 151 2.89 25.15 -12.72
C LEU A 151 2.31 26.56 -12.64
N GLU A 152 3.02 27.54 -12.06
CA GLU A 152 2.62 28.96 -12.15
C GLU A 152 2.74 29.50 -13.57
N VAL A 153 3.81 29.14 -14.28
CA VAL A 153 4.02 29.51 -15.68
C VAL A 153 3.02 28.80 -16.60
N VAL A 154 2.70 27.52 -16.34
CA VAL A 154 1.62 26.81 -17.03
C VAL A 154 0.29 27.54 -16.84
N ALA A 155 -0.03 27.96 -15.62
CA ALA A 155 -1.29 28.65 -15.32
C ALA A 155 -1.44 29.99 -16.06
N SER A 156 -0.34 30.63 -16.46
CA SER A 156 -0.38 31.83 -17.29
C SER A 156 -0.56 31.55 -18.79
N GLY A 157 -0.58 30.28 -19.20
CA GLY A 157 -0.65 29.86 -20.60
C GLY A 157 0.68 29.98 -21.35
N ALA A 158 1.80 30.16 -20.65
CA ALA A 158 3.11 30.37 -21.29
C ALA A 158 3.84 29.06 -21.69
N GLY A 159 3.21 27.91 -21.45
CA GLY A 159 3.67 26.61 -21.93
C GLY A 159 3.04 25.44 -21.22
N LEU A 160 3.45 24.25 -21.65
CA LEU A 160 2.99 22.96 -21.14
C LEU A 160 4.05 22.33 -20.23
N LEU A 161 3.62 21.45 -19.34
CA LEU A 161 4.51 20.74 -18.45
C LEU A 161 4.17 19.26 -18.39
N VAL A 162 5.14 18.40 -18.70
CA VAL A 162 5.00 16.96 -18.57
C VAL A 162 5.64 16.51 -17.26
N MET A 163 4.88 15.80 -16.44
CA MET A 163 5.37 15.30 -15.14
C MET A 163 4.71 13.97 -14.75
N PRO A 164 5.17 13.30 -13.68
CA PRO A 164 4.50 12.12 -13.15
C PRO A 164 3.11 12.47 -12.61
N HIS A 165 2.11 11.61 -12.88
CA HIS A 165 0.72 11.89 -12.50
C HIS A 165 0.51 12.16 -11.00
N SER A 166 1.21 11.44 -10.13
CA SER A 166 1.20 11.61 -8.67
C SER A 166 1.69 12.98 -8.22
N VAL A 167 2.73 13.52 -8.89
CA VAL A 167 3.25 14.87 -8.63
C VAL A 167 2.19 15.90 -9.04
N ALA A 168 1.64 15.78 -10.26
CA ALA A 168 0.57 16.67 -10.73
C ALA A 168 -0.64 16.69 -9.80
N ARG A 169 -1.06 15.52 -9.29
CA ARG A 169 -2.15 15.44 -8.29
C ARG A 169 -1.79 16.14 -6.98
N SER A 170 -0.56 15.93 -6.48
CA SER A 170 -0.11 16.54 -5.22
C SER A 170 0.04 18.06 -5.30
N LEU A 171 0.33 18.58 -6.49
CA LEU A 171 0.50 20.01 -6.79
C LEU A 171 -0.71 20.61 -7.52
N SER A 172 -1.86 19.93 -7.47
CA SER A 172 -3.04 20.34 -8.23
C SER A 172 -3.51 21.75 -7.87
N ARG A 173 -3.92 22.49 -8.89
CA ARG A 173 -4.40 23.87 -8.78
C ARG A 173 -5.56 24.12 -9.74
N LYS A 174 -6.42 25.07 -9.38
CA LYS A 174 -7.73 25.28 -10.04
C LYS A 174 -7.64 25.82 -11.47
N ASP A 175 -6.54 26.45 -11.84
CA ASP A 175 -6.29 27.14 -13.11
C ASP A 175 -5.44 26.29 -14.07
N VAL A 176 -5.09 25.06 -13.67
CA VAL A 176 -4.38 24.08 -14.50
C VAL A 176 -5.26 22.85 -14.69
N VAL A 177 -5.28 22.34 -15.92
CA VAL A 177 -5.86 21.03 -16.26
C VAL A 177 -4.76 20.00 -16.43
N THR A 178 -5.05 18.76 -16.09
CA THR A 178 -4.13 17.62 -16.23
C THR A 178 -4.80 16.56 -17.11
N ARG A 179 -4.06 16.06 -18.11
CA ARG A 179 -4.48 14.97 -18.98
C ARG A 179 -3.39 13.91 -19.09
N VAL A 180 -3.78 12.66 -19.23
CA VAL A 180 -2.83 11.58 -19.55
C VAL A 180 -2.18 11.91 -20.89
N LEU A 181 -0.86 11.75 -20.98
CA LEU A 181 -0.13 11.95 -22.23
C LEU A 181 0.12 10.59 -22.87
N ASP A 182 -0.64 10.29 -23.92
CA ASP A 182 -0.54 9.04 -24.66
C ASP A 182 0.72 9.02 -25.55
N GLN A 183 1.22 7.81 -25.81
CA GLN A 183 2.46 7.57 -26.59
C GLN A 183 3.73 8.23 -26.01
N ALA A 184 3.68 8.77 -24.79
CA ALA A 184 4.85 9.23 -24.06
C ALA A 184 5.36 8.15 -23.08
N PRO A 185 6.69 7.99 -22.91
CA PRO A 185 7.24 7.08 -21.93
C PRO A 185 6.83 7.50 -20.52
N GLY A 186 6.41 6.52 -19.71
CA GLY A 186 6.06 6.74 -18.31
C GLY A 186 7.28 7.00 -17.42
N TYR A 187 7.06 6.82 -16.12
CA TYR A 187 8.09 6.93 -15.10
C TYR A 187 8.18 5.65 -14.27
N ASP A 188 9.32 4.96 -14.34
CA ASP A 188 9.58 3.80 -13.49
C ASP A 188 9.87 4.26 -12.06
N VAL A 189 9.02 3.85 -11.12
CA VAL A 189 9.22 4.10 -9.69
C VAL A 189 9.78 2.84 -9.04
N SER A 190 10.94 2.98 -8.39
CA SER A 190 11.68 1.88 -7.78
C SER A 190 12.11 2.21 -6.35
N LEU A 191 12.41 1.19 -5.56
CA LEU A 191 13.22 1.30 -4.35
C LEU A 191 14.65 0.87 -4.65
N LEU A 192 15.59 1.66 -4.16
CA LEU A 192 17.03 1.44 -4.27
C LEU A 192 17.67 1.34 -2.88
N TRP A 193 18.70 0.50 -2.77
CA TRP A 193 19.60 0.46 -1.63
C TRP A 193 20.97 -0.08 -2.07
N LEU A 194 22.03 0.22 -1.32
CA LEU A 194 23.37 -0.25 -1.62
C LEU A 194 23.48 -1.77 -1.45
N ARG A 195 24.14 -2.44 -2.39
CA ARG A 195 24.42 -3.89 -2.28
C ARG A 195 25.30 -4.23 -1.10
N GLU A 196 26.30 -3.41 -0.82
CA GLU A 196 27.20 -3.58 0.33
C GLU A 196 26.50 -3.42 1.69
N ARG A 197 25.33 -2.76 1.73
CA ARG A 197 24.55 -2.54 2.95
C ARG A 197 23.28 -3.38 2.99
N ASP A 198 23.19 -4.41 2.15
CA ASP A 198 22.04 -5.30 2.16
C ASP A 198 21.95 -6.01 3.53
N SER A 199 20.79 -5.88 4.18
CA SER A 199 20.58 -6.36 5.54
C SER A 199 19.20 -7.00 5.67
N GLU A 200 19.03 -7.87 6.66
CA GLU A 200 17.72 -8.48 6.96
C GLU A 200 16.62 -7.44 7.19
N GLN A 201 16.96 -6.32 7.84
CA GLN A 201 16.04 -5.21 8.09
C GLN A 201 15.53 -4.59 6.78
N ILE A 202 16.44 -4.32 5.83
CA ILE A 202 16.08 -3.81 4.50
C ILE A 202 15.24 -4.86 3.75
N GLN A 203 15.63 -6.13 3.77
CA GLN A 203 14.90 -7.21 3.10
C GLN A 203 13.48 -7.38 3.62
N GLU A 204 13.27 -7.26 4.93
CA GLU A 204 11.95 -7.25 5.54
C GLU A 204 11.14 -6.02 5.09
N PHE A 205 11.76 -4.83 5.03
CA PHE A 205 11.09 -3.63 4.56
C PHE A 205 10.64 -3.77 3.10
N ILE A 206 11.52 -4.26 2.23
CA ILE A 206 11.18 -4.57 0.83
C ILE A 206 10.06 -5.62 0.76
N GLY A 207 10.03 -6.59 1.68
CA GLY A 207 8.92 -7.51 1.84
C GLY A 207 7.59 -6.83 2.15
N VAL A 208 7.59 -5.90 3.11
CA VAL A 208 6.41 -5.09 3.47
C VAL A 208 5.96 -4.23 2.27
N ALA A 209 6.90 -3.60 1.57
CA ALA A 209 6.63 -2.75 0.41
C ALA A 209 5.97 -3.52 -0.74
N ARG A 210 6.42 -4.76 -1.00
CA ARG A 210 5.83 -5.69 -1.97
C ARG A 210 4.52 -6.33 -1.51
N GLY A 211 4.04 -6.00 -0.31
CA GLY A 211 2.76 -6.50 0.20
C GLY A 211 2.81 -7.95 0.68
N ARG A 212 3.99 -8.51 1.03
CA ARG A 212 4.05 -9.78 1.77
C ARG A 212 3.24 -9.60 3.06
N ARG A 213 2.13 -10.34 3.17
CA ARG A 213 1.31 -10.39 4.38
C ARG A 213 2.10 -11.10 5.47
N ALA A 214 1.86 -10.78 6.73
CA ALA A 214 2.54 -11.34 7.91
C ALA A 214 2.40 -12.87 8.08
N GLN A 215 1.77 -13.57 7.13
CA GLN A 215 1.63 -15.02 7.07
C GLN A 215 2.20 -15.52 5.74
N SER A 216 3.53 -15.59 5.65
CA SER A 216 4.20 -16.42 4.66
C SER A 216 5.25 -17.25 5.41
N PRO A 217 4.96 -18.53 5.68
CA PRO A 217 5.88 -19.43 6.36
C PRO A 217 6.98 -19.85 5.38
N ARG A 218 7.90 -18.94 5.08
CA ARG A 218 9.26 -19.21 4.57
C ARG A 218 10.18 -18.06 5.01
N SER A 219 10.14 -17.72 6.30
CA SER A 219 11.35 -17.26 6.98
C SER A 219 12.20 -18.50 7.22
N ALA A 220 13.49 -18.41 6.93
CA ALA A 220 14.42 -19.52 6.92
C ALA A 220 14.55 -20.19 8.30
N VAL A 221 13.78 -21.25 8.55
CA VAL A 221 14.16 -22.41 9.38
C VAL A 221 13.43 -23.65 8.85
N SER A 222 14.22 -24.68 8.54
CA SER A 222 13.90 -26.09 8.23
C SER A 222 12.42 -26.52 8.33
N SER A 223 11.80 -26.86 7.19
CA SER A 223 10.59 -27.70 7.13
C SER A 223 10.92 -29.21 7.15
N ALA A 224 12.13 -29.61 7.55
CA ALA A 224 12.54 -31.02 7.59
C ALA A 224 12.34 -31.66 8.98
N ASP A 225 12.18 -30.87 10.06
CA ASP A 225 12.16 -31.41 11.42
C ASP A 225 10.77 -31.58 12.04
N ILE A 226 9.71 -31.02 11.43
CA ILE A 226 8.33 -31.12 11.95
C ILE A 226 7.57 -32.32 11.37
N GLN A 227 8.02 -32.88 10.25
CA GLN A 227 7.30 -33.98 9.59
C GLN A 227 7.54 -35.36 10.25
N HIS A 228 8.56 -35.53 11.10
CA HIS A 228 8.89 -36.82 11.71
C HIS A 228 8.22 -37.07 13.08
N SER A 229 7.61 -36.05 13.68
CA SER A 229 6.94 -36.17 15.00
C SER A 229 5.42 -36.25 14.93
N ALA A 230 4.81 -35.96 13.78
CA ALA A 230 3.36 -36.04 13.61
C ALA A 230 2.84 -37.45 13.25
N ASP A 231 3.70 -38.34 12.74
CA ASP A 231 3.29 -39.67 12.26
C ASP A 231 3.30 -40.76 13.35
N VAL A 232 3.92 -40.51 14.51
CA VAL A 232 4.01 -41.50 15.61
C VAL A 232 2.86 -41.38 16.63
N GLN A 233 2.06 -40.31 16.58
CA GLN A 233 1.04 -40.01 17.61
C GLN A 233 -0.42 -40.17 17.17
N HIS A 234 -0.70 -40.67 15.96
CA HIS A 234 -2.07 -40.87 15.46
C HIS A 234 -2.52 -42.34 15.32
N SER A 235 -1.72 -43.31 15.79
CA SER A 235 -2.07 -44.75 15.69
C SER A 235 -2.45 -45.43 17.02
N ALA A 236 -2.51 -44.71 18.16
CA ALA A 236 -2.76 -45.33 19.47
C ALA A 236 -4.16 -45.11 20.07
N ASP A 237 -5.00 -44.21 19.54
CA ASP A 237 -6.23 -43.78 20.24
C ASP A 237 -7.55 -44.01 19.48
N ALA A 238 -7.57 -45.02 18.60
CA ALA A 238 -8.75 -45.37 17.81
C ALA A 238 -9.18 -46.84 17.99
N ARG A 239 -9.17 -47.36 19.23
CA ARG A 239 -9.84 -48.62 19.57
C ARG A 239 -10.39 -48.62 21.00
N ARG A 240 -11.59 -48.06 21.21
CA ARG A 240 -12.59 -48.70 22.09
C ARG A 240 -13.98 -48.02 22.09
N LYS A 241 -14.98 -48.87 21.82
CA LYS A 241 -16.35 -48.95 22.37
C LYS A 241 -17.53 -48.34 21.59
N GLU A 242 -18.30 -49.26 21.02
CA GLU A 242 -19.78 -49.36 21.06
C GLU A 242 -20.13 -50.88 21.11
N PRO A 243 -21.39 -51.37 21.26
CA PRO A 243 -22.67 -50.74 21.63
C PRO A 243 -23.56 -51.58 22.62
N ALA A 244 -24.76 -51.09 22.98
CA ALA A 244 -26.08 -51.73 22.68
C ALA A 244 -27.25 -51.60 23.73
N ARG A 245 -28.46 -51.38 23.17
CA ARG A 245 -29.83 -51.91 23.50
C ARG A 245 -30.97 -50.97 24.00
N ARG A 246 -32.09 -51.02 23.25
CA ARG A 246 -33.53 -50.64 23.52
C ARG A 246 -34.32 -51.89 24.02
N PRO A 247 -35.62 -51.91 24.48
CA PRO A 247 -36.82 -51.19 23.94
C PRO A 247 -38.10 -50.91 24.85
N GLN A 248 -38.98 -50.01 24.35
CA GLN A 248 -40.48 -49.95 24.22
C GLN A 248 -41.53 -50.50 25.26
N ALA A 249 -42.61 -49.71 25.52
CA ALA A 249 -44.05 -50.10 25.70
C ALA A 249 -44.96 -48.84 25.98
N ARG A 250 -46.30 -48.85 26.03
CA ARG A 250 -47.42 -49.09 25.07
C ARG A 250 -48.74 -48.57 25.74
N GLY A 251 -49.76 -48.16 24.97
CA GLY A 251 -51.19 -48.07 25.40
C GLY A 251 -51.77 -46.63 25.48
N GLY A 252 -53.01 -46.31 25.13
CA GLY A 252 -54.21 -47.03 24.70
C GLY A 252 -55.36 -46.03 24.44
N ALA A 253 -56.39 -46.42 23.68
CA ALA A 253 -57.38 -45.56 23.01
C ALA A 253 -58.75 -45.44 23.72
N ARG A 254 -59.65 -44.64 23.08
CA ARG A 254 -61.12 -44.49 23.22
C ARG A 254 -61.55 -43.38 24.21
N GLY A 255 -62.56 -42.54 23.95
CA GLY A 255 -63.56 -42.38 22.90
C GLY A 255 -64.60 -41.35 23.40
N GLY A 256 -65.56 -40.93 22.56
CA GLY A 256 -66.80 -40.31 23.05
C GLY A 256 -67.20 -38.99 22.41
N GLN A 257 -68.45 -38.95 21.95
CA GLN A 257 -69.07 -38.04 20.98
C GLN A 257 -69.90 -36.91 21.63
N ARG A 258 -70.07 -35.83 20.84
CA ARG A 258 -71.32 -35.07 20.53
C ARG A 258 -71.81 -33.92 21.44
N GLN A 259 -71.98 -32.78 20.72
CA GLN A 259 -73.15 -31.87 20.61
C GLN A 259 -73.64 -31.16 21.89
N GLY A 260 -73.97 -29.87 21.91
CA GLY A 260 -74.16 -28.85 20.87
C GLY A 260 -74.80 -27.60 21.51
N GLY A 261 -75.04 -26.56 20.69
CA GLY A 261 -75.88 -25.39 21.02
C GLY A 261 -75.11 -24.13 21.43
N ALA A 262 -74.69 -23.27 20.49
CA ALA A 262 -75.46 -22.17 19.88
C ALA A 262 -75.81 -21.01 20.84
N THR A 263 -75.24 -19.82 20.61
CA THR A 263 -75.99 -18.64 20.10
C THR A 263 -75.13 -17.35 20.00
N ARG A 264 -75.21 -16.72 18.82
CA ARG A 264 -75.36 -15.28 18.53
C ARG A 264 -74.69 -14.24 19.45
N ARG A 265 -73.80 -13.40 18.89
CA ARG A 265 -74.09 -12.04 18.34
C ARG A 265 -72.79 -11.24 18.13
N ARG A 266 -72.60 -10.75 16.90
CA ARG A 266 -71.87 -9.51 16.53
C ARG A 266 -72.87 -8.32 16.66
N PRO A 267 -72.51 -7.04 16.42
CA PRO A 267 -71.21 -6.36 16.23
C PRO A 267 -71.14 -4.95 16.90
N ARG A 268 -70.13 -4.17 16.47
CA ARG A 268 -69.97 -2.69 16.50
C ARG A 268 -69.52 -2.10 17.84
N GLY A 269 -68.58 -1.15 17.88
CA GLY A 269 -67.89 -0.45 16.80
C GLY A 269 -67.18 0.79 17.34
N GLY A 270 -66.58 1.55 16.43
CA GLY A 270 -66.10 2.93 16.62
C GLY A 270 -64.72 3.01 17.27
N GLY A 271 -63.75 3.75 16.75
CA GLY A 271 -63.78 4.69 15.64
C GLY A 271 -62.61 5.67 15.80
N ARG A 272 -61.89 5.88 14.70
CA ARG A 272 -61.36 7.16 14.17
C ARG A 272 -60.91 8.21 15.19
N GLY A 273 -59.69 8.71 15.11
CA GLY A 273 -59.10 9.43 13.97
C GLY A 273 -58.49 10.72 14.54
N GLY A 274 -57.55 11.44 13.93
CA GLY A 274 -56.89 11.38 12.64
C GLY A 274 -56.15 12.72 12.44
N SER A 275 -55.35 12.80 11.37
CA SER A 275 -55.02 14.03 10.61
C SER A 275 -54.29 15.19 11.34
N GLY A 276 -53.25 15.81 10.79
CA GLY A 276 -52.71 15.72 9.45
C GLY A 276 -51.68 16.82 9.16
N ARG A 277 -51.02 16.61 8.00
CA ARG A 277 -50.40 17.55 7.05
C ARG A 277 -50.10 18.99 7.49
N ARG A 278 -48.88 19.43 7.21
CA ARG A 278 -48.55 20.25 6.02
C ARG A 278 -47.15 19.95 5.55
#